data_AF-A0AAD8XEA4-F1
#
_entry.id   AF-A0AAD8XEA4-F1
#
_cell.length_a   1.000
_cell.length_b   1.000
_cell.length_c   1.000
_cell.angle_alpha   90.00
_cell.angle_beta   90.00
_cell.angle_gamma   90.00
#
_symmetry.space_group_name_H-M   'P 1'
#
loop_
_entity.id
_entity.type
_entity.pdbx_description
1 polymer ?
#
loop_
_entity_poly.entity_id
_entity_poly.type
_entity_poly.pdbx_seq_one_letter_code
_entity_poly.pdbx_strand_id
1 'polypeptide(L)'
;MPLVVPGINNNDSDDKTQLWTNKLVGKKLHEEESNETTFCKRDLPEESRVIEPGMMVTKDFRPNRLNVHVKEDGTVSHPKQKLKSSVQRSLRDSLLSSYPLLNPYIEEVMPKKASLEQMKLPDRCSLFVCEQLPLFYQQDNATLVPHLKLVHRFPQAFPTIRIDRGAIRFVLSGATLMAPGLTSAGGRLPEPREGAEGVDEEGRWSRELEKGEPVVIMAEGKTEACAVGFLVAGTKEVKDKGKGPVVEEAHFLGDGLWRLGTD
;
A
#
# COMPACT_ATOMS: atom_id res chain seq x y z
N MET A 1 -8.31 -2.35 20.86
CA MET A 1 -8.72 -1.01 20.35
C MET A 1 -7.76 -0.68 19.21
N PRO A 2 -8.23 -0.42 17.98
CA PRO A 2 -7.32 0.05 16.93
C PRO A 2 -6.77 1.42 17.37
N LEU A 3 -5.45 1.54 17.42
CA LEU A 3 -4.77 2.78 17.78
C LEU A 3 -4.94 3.76 16.62
N VAL A 4 -5.92 4.66 16.75
CA VAL A 4 -6.09 5.80 15.86
C VAL A 4 -4.89 6.71 16.06
N VAL A 5 -4.01 6.79 15.06
CA VAL A 5 -2.83 7.66 15.08
C VAL A 5 -3.32 9.12 15.04
N PRO A 6 -3.17 9.93 16.11
CA PRO A 6 -3.74 11.27 16.15
C PRO A 6 -2.95 12.21 15.21
N GLY A 7 -3.62 12.82 14.24
CA GLY A 7 -3.01 13.86 13.39
C GLY A 7 -3.45 13.90 11.92
N ILE A 8 -4.29 12.98 11.46
CA ILE A 8 -4.84 12.97 10.09
C ILE A 8 -6.27 13.52 10.16
N ASN A 9 -6.43 14.84 10.22
CA ASN A 9 -7.76 15.47 10.07
C ASN A 9 -7.98 15.84 8.60
N ASN A 10 -9.12 15.41 8.04
CA ASN A 10 -9.66 15.89 6.77
C ASN A 10 -10.30 17.27 6.99
N ASN A 11 -9.85 18.27 6.23
CA ASN A 11 -10.50 19.59 6.10
C ASN A 11 -11.17 19.70 4.71
N ASP A 12 -12.22 20.51 4.55
CA ASP A 12 -12.89 20.77 3.25
C ASP A 12 -11.96 21.21 2.10
N SER A 13 -10.82 21.85 2.41
CA SER A 13 -9.79 22.22 1.42
C SER A 13 -9.03 21.01 0.86
N ASP A 14 -8.93 19.93 1.64
CA ASP A 14 -8.32 18.68 1.19
C ASP A 14 -9.20 18.00 0.14
N ASP A 15 -10.53 18.14 0.19
CA ASP A 15 -11.44 17.49 -0.77
C ASP A 15 -11.31 18.07 -2.18
N LYS A 16 -11.25 19.40 -2.33
CA LYS A 16 -11.00 20.03 -3.64
C LYS A 16 -9.62 19.67 -4.19
N THR A 17 -8.60 19.66 -3.34
CA THR A 17 -7.23 19.30 -3.73
C THR A 17 -7.15 17.84 -4.16
N GLN A 18 -7.84 16.95 -3.45
CA GLN A 18 -7.93 15.52 -3.79
C GLN A 18 -8.65 15.29 -5.11
N LEU A 19 -9.77 15.99 -5.38
CA LEU A 19 -10.49 15.91 -6.66
C LEU A 19 -9.58 16.27 -7.85
N TRP A 20 -8.83 17.35 -7.73
CA TRP A 20 -7.88 17.74 -8.77
C TRP A 20 -6.69 16.79 -8.86
N THR A 21 -6.17 16.32 -7.73
CA THR A 21 -5.09 15.31 -7.71
C THR A 21 -5.52 14.05 -8.45
N ASN A 22 -6.72 13.52 -8.18
CA ASN A 22 -7.27 12.34 -8.87
C ASN A 22 -7.47 12.57 -10.38
N LYS A 23 -7.78 13.81 -10.80
CA LYS A 23 -7.98 14.16 -12.20
C LYS A 23 -6.67 14.32 -12.98
N LEU A 24 -5.62 14.80 -12.31
CA LEU A 24 -4.38 15.25 -12.93
C LEU A 24 -3.27 14.20 -12.86
N VAL A 25 -3.16 13.46 -11.76
CA VAL A 25 -2.04 12.53 -11.54
C VAL A 25 -1.96 11.49 -12.65
N GLY A 26 -0.73 11.24 -13.12
CA GLY A 26 -0.44 10.31 -14.21
C GLY A 26 -0.61 10.91 -15.61
N LYS A 27 -1.17 12.12 -15.74
CA LYS A 27 -1.24 12.86 -17.01
C LYS A 27 -0.07 13.81 -17.16
N LYS A 28 0.36 14.03 -18.40
CA LYS A 28 1.38 15.03 -18.75
C LYS A 28 0.74 16.39 -18.97
N LEU A 29 1.24 17.44 -18.32
CA LEU A 29 0.73 18.79 -18.56
C LEU A 29 1.16 19.29 -19.94
N HIS A 30 0.20 19.71 -20.76
CA HIS A 30 0.42 20.27 -22.10
C HIS A 30 -0.23 21.65 -22.21
N GLU A 31 0.20 22.48 -23.17
CA GLU A 31 -0.27 23.87 -23.25
C GLU A 31 -1.63 24.04 -23.94
N GLU A 32 -1.99 23.12 -24.84
CA GLU A 32 -3.10 23.35 -25.78
C GLU A 32 -4.17 22.26 -25.83
N GLU A 33 -3.90 21.03 -25.37
CA GLU A 33 -4.82 19.90 -25.56
C GLU A 33 -4.93 18.99 -24.33
N SER A 34 -6.16 18.55 -24.05
CA SER A 34 -6.52 17.57 -23.02
C SER A 34 -6.92 16.26 -23.72
N ASN A 35 -6.15 15.18 -23.51
CA ASN A 35 -6.47 13.83 -24.00
C ASN A 35 -6.43 12.82 -22.83
N GLU A 36 -6.43 11.51 -23.12
CA GLU A 36 -6.38 10.48 -22.08
C GLU A 36 -5.06 10.51 -21.28
N THR A 37 -3.96 10.87 -21.94
CA THR A 37 -2.59 10.90 -21.40
C THR A 37 -2.06 12.30 -21.08
N THR A 38 -2.72 13.36 -21.55
CA THR A 38 -2.30 14.76 -21.40
C THR A 38 -3.41 15.62 -20.82
N PHE A 39 -3.04 16.67 -20.10
CA PHE A 39 -3.99 17.62 -19.52
C PHE A 39 -3.57 19.06 -19.85
N CYS A 40 -4.51 19.86 -20.35
CA CYS A 40 -4.24 21.25 -20.73
C CYS A 40 -4.02 22.14 -19.48
N LYS A 41 -2.92 22.89 -19.46
CA LYS A 41 -2.61 23.84 -18.37
C LYS A 41 -3.69 24.92 -18.22
N ARG A 42 -4.41 25.28 -19.29
CA ARG A 42 -5.49 26.29 -19.27
C ARG A 42 -6.74 25.81 -18.51
N ASP A 43 -6.93 24.50 -18.40
CA ASP A 43 -8.06 23.89 -17.69
C ASP A 43 -7.79 23.72 -16.19
N LEU A 44 -6.61 24.15 -15.69
CA LEU A 44 -6.32 24.19 -14.26
C LEU A 44 -7.07 25.37 -13.59
N PRO A 45 -7.36 25.27 -12.28
CA PRO A 45 -7.91 26.40 -11.53
C PRO A 45 -7.04 27.67 -11.67
N GLU A 46 -7.68 28.84 -11.67
CA GLU A 46 -6.99 30.14 -11.77
C GLU A 46 -5.88 30.29 -10.72
N GLU A 47 -6.11 29.82 -9.49
CA GLU A 47 -5.10 29.74 -8.45
C GLU A 47 -4.38 28.39 -8.46
N SER A 48 -3.60 28.09 -9.51
CA SER A 48 -2.76 26.89 -9.56
C SER A 48 -1.27 27.22 -9.67
N ARG A 49 -0.43 26.36 -9.10
CA ARG A 49 1.03 26.45 -9.17
C ARG A 49 1.60 25.10 -9.57
N VAL A 50 2.22 25.03 -10.74
CA VAL A 50 2.97 23.86 -11.18
C VAL A 50 4.35 23.88 -10.53
N ILE A 51 4.75 22.79 -9.89
CA ILE A 51 6.00 22.65 -9.15
C ILE A 51 6.83 21.53 -9.79
N GLU A 52 7.92 21.91 -10.45
CA GLU A 52 8.90 21.00 -11.05
C GLU A 52 9.95 20.56 -10.03
N PRO A 53 10.64 19.43 -10.28
CA PRO A 53 11.69 18.95 -9.38
C PRO A 53 12.79 20.01 -9.23
N GLY A 54 13.11 20.36 -7.98
CA GLY A 54 14.16 21.35 -7.67
C GLY A 54 13.72 22.82 -7.76
N MET A 55 12.48 23.13 -8.17
CA MET A 55 12.01 24.52 -8.15
C MET A 55 11.92 25.07 -6.72
N MET A 56 12.57 26.22 -6.51
CA MET A 56 12.42 26.97 -5.27
C MET A 56 11.03 27.59 -5.21
N VAL A 57 10.21 27.09 -4.28
CA VAL A 57 8.85 27.59 -4.03
C VAL A 57 8.79 28.37 -2.73
N THR A 58 8.07 29.49 -2.76
CA THR A 58 7.72 30.25 -1.56
C THR A 58 6.82 29.41 -0.64
N LYS A 59 7.10 29.46 0.67
CA LYS A 59 6.35 28.76 1.72
C LYS A 59 5.13 29.56 2.21
N ASP A 60 4.50 30.33 1.32
CA ASP A 60 3.30 31.11 1.64
C ASP A 60 2.06 30.22 1.66
N PHE A 61 1.24 30.32 2.71
CA PHE A 61 -0.02 29.59 2.81
C PHE A 61 -1.12 30.35 2.08
N ARG A 62 -1.64 29.78 0.99
CA ARG A 62 -2.83 30.27 0.27
C ARG A 62 -3.88 29.16 0.23
N PRO A 63 -5.02 29.31 0.91
CA PRO A 63 -5.98 28.21 1.09
C PRO A 63 -6.68 27.78 -0.20
N ASN A 64 -6.79 28.66 -1.20
CA ASN A 64 -7.43 28.36 -2.49
C ASN A 64 -6.44 27.89 -3.58
N ARG A 65 -5.13 27.85 -3.30
CA ARG A 65 -4.11 27.54 -4.30
C ARG A 65 -3.88 26.04 -4.46
N LEU A 66 -4.12 25.51 -5.65
CA LEU A 66 -3.76 24.14 -6.03
C LEU A 66 -2.27 24.05 -6.37
N ASN A 67 -1.51 23.23 -5.65
CA ASN A 67 -0.13 22.91 -6.04
C ASN A 67 -0.14 21.60 -6.85
N VAL A 68 0.31 21.67 -8.11
CA VAL A 68 0.43 20.52 -9.01
C VAL A 68 1.90 20.15 -9.10
N HIS A 69 2.29 19.02 -8.51
CA HIS A 69 3.66 18.53 -8.58
C HIS A 69 3.86 17.78 -9.88
N VAL A 70 4.94 18.04 -10.61
CA VAL A 70 5.30 17.32 -11.83
C VAL A 70 6.67 16.66 -11.70
N LYS A 71 6.84 15.53 -12.39
CA LYS A 71 8.14 14.88 -12.62
C LYS A 71 8.94 15.63 -13.69
N GLU A 72 10.20 15.27 -13.87
CA GLU A 72 11.09 15.86 -14.89
C GLU A 72 10.54 15.72 -16.32
N ASP A 73 9.74 14.69 -16.57
CA ASP A 73 9.09 14.42 -17.85
C ASP A 73 7.78 15.22 -18.08
N GLY A 74 7.37 16.02 -17.10
CA GLY A 74 6.14 16.83 -17.10
C GLY A 74 4.88 16.09 -16.63
N THR A 75 4.99 14.86 -16.13
CA THR A 75 3.87 14.06 -15.63
C THR A 75 3.50 14.47 -14.21
N VAL A 76 2.21 14.69 -13.93
CA VAL A 76 1.75 15.06 -12.58
C VAL A 76 1.94 13.90 -11.61
N SER A 77 2.58 14.17 -10.47
CA SER A 77 2.84 13.23 -9.38
C SER A 77 2.02 13.53 -8.14
N HIS A 78 1.84 12.51 -7.29
CA HIS A 78 1.24 12.70 -5.98
C HIS A 78 2.19 13.49 -5.07
N PRO A 79 1.69 14.51 -4.34
CA PRO A 79 2.52 15.26 -3.40
C PRO A 79 2.98 14.36 -2.24
N LYS A 80 4.26 14.44 -1.88
CA LYS A 80 4.83 13.78 -0.71
C LYS A 80 4.93 14.78 0.45
N GLN A 81 4.43 14.39 1.61
CA GLN A 81 4.51 15.15 2.84
C GLN A 81 5.45 14.47 3.84
N LYS A 82 6.48 15.18 4.31
CA LYS A 82 7.34 14.69 5.40
C LYS A 82 6.56 14.58 6.70
N LEU A 83 6.65 13.43 7.37
CA LEU A 83 6.01 13.20 8.65
C LEU A 83 6.85 13.76 9.80
N LYS A 84 6.16 14.19 10.85
CA LYS A 84 6.80 14.60 12.11
C LYS A 84 7.40 13.38 12.82
N SER A 85 8.52 13.57 13.52
CA SER A 85 9.22 12.49 14.21
C SER A 85 8.38 11.78 15.30
N SER A 86 7.37 12.45 15.86
CA SER A 86 6.42 11.81 16.79
C SER A 86 5.51 10.80 16.07
N VAL A 87 4.97 11.17 14.91
CA VAL A 87 4.11 10.31 14.08
C VAL A 87 4.90 9.13 13.54
N GLN A 88 6.13 9.37 13.07
CA GLN A 88 7.03 8.30 12.60
C GLN A 88 7.30 7.25 13.69
N ARG A 89 7.52 7.68 14.94
CA ARG A 89 7.67 6.75 16.07
C ARG A 89 6.40 5.94 16.31
N SER A 90 5.24 6.61 16.36
CA SER A 90 3.95 5.91 16.52
C SER A 90 3.65 4.89 15.42
N LEU A 91 4.00 5.21 14.17
CA LEU A 91 3.86 4.30 13.04
C LEU A 91 4.80 3.11 13.16
N ARG A 92 6.07 3.34 13.55
CA ARG A 92 7.03 2.25 13.83
C ARG A 92 6.49 1.29 14.89
N ASP A 93 5.96 1.82 15.99
CA ASP A 93 5.44 1.00 17.08
C ASP A 93 4.21 0.19 16.64
N SER A 94 3.31 0.81 15.86
CA SER A 94 2.15 0.12 15.25
C SER A 94 2.55 -1.00 14.29
N LEU A 95 3.59 -0.76 13.49
CA LEU A 95 4.15 -1.76 12.58
C LEU A 95 4.74 -2.96 13.32
N LEU A 96 5.55 -2.72 14.34
CA LEU A 96 6.16 -3.80 15.13
C LEU A 96 5.13 -4.57 15.96
N SER A 97 4.05 -3.92 16.37
CA SER A 97 2.92 -4.60 17.01
C SER A 97 2.18 -5.52 16.03
N SER A 98 2.06 -5.12 14.76
CA SER A 98 1.34 -5.91 13.74
C SER A 98 2.23 -6.99 13.10
N TYR A 99 3.53 -6.71 12.98
CA TYR A 99 4.54 -7.56 12.36
C TYR A 99 5.78 -7.70 13.26
N PRO A 100 5.70 -8.48 14.35
CA PRO A 100 6.80 -8.61 15.32
C PRO A 100 8.08 -9.16 14.69
N LEU A 101 7.96 -10.04 13.69
CA LEU A 101 9.09 -10.64 12.97
C LEU A 101 9.87 -9.64 12.11
N LEU A 102 9.37 -8.42 11.92
CA LEU A 102 10.10 -7.34 11.26
C LEU A 102 11.10 -6.64 12.20
N ASN A 103 11.00 -6.86 13.52
CA ASN A 103 11.84 -6.20 14.52
C ASN A 103 13.35 -6.35 14.28
N PRO A 104 13.90 -7.50 13.84
CA PRO A 104 15.33 -7.60 13.54
C PRO A 104 15.81 -6.71 12.39
N TYR A 105 14.89 -6.34 11.47
CA TYR A 105 15.19 -5.62 10.24
C TYR A 105 14.74 -4.15 10.29
N ILE A 106 14.12 -3.71 11.38
CA ILE A 106 13.43 -2.42 11.43
C ILE A 106 14.37 -1.20 11.31
N GLU A 107 15.64 -1.33 11.71
CA GLU A 107 16.63 -0.28 11.50
C GLU A 107 17.06 -0.16 10.03
N GLU A 108 16.95 -1.23 9.24
CA GLU A 108 17.18 -1.23 7.79
C GLU A 108 15.93 -0.77 7.02
N VAL A 109 14.74 -1.15 7.49
CA VAL A 109 13.45 -0.78 6.86
C VAL A 109 13.11 0.69 7.11
N MET A 110 13.28 1.15 8.34
CA MET A 110 12.94 2.52 8.74
C MET A 110 14.01 3.05 9.70
N PRO A 111 15.16 3.52 9.22
CA PRO A 111 16.20 4.07 10.08
C PRO A 111 15.68 5.25 10.90
N LYS A 112 16.08 5.36 12.18
CA LYS A 112 15.60 6.46 13.08
C LYS A 112 15.91 7.87 12.57
N LYS A 113 16.97 8.02 11.77
CA LYS A 113 17.40 9.31 11.19
C LYS A 113 16.79 9.56 9.81
N ALA A 114 16.23 8.54 9.17
CA ALA A 114 15.62 8.69 7.86
C ALA A 114 14.28 9.41 7.97
N SER A 115 13.96 10.22 6.95
CA SER A 115 12.69 10.93 6.85
C SER A 115 11.63 9.99 6.30
N LEU A 116 10.55 9.77 7.04
CA LEU A 116 9.37 9.08 6.53
C LEU A 116 8.44 10.08 5.85
N GLU A 117 8.04 9.77 4.62
CA GLU A 117 7.14 10.59 3.81
C GLU A 117 5.80 9.88 3.62
N GLN A 118 4.72 10.64 3.64
CA GLN A 118 3.36 10.17 3.35
C GLN A 118 2.91 10.74 2.01
N MET A 119 2.38 9.87 1.16
CA MET A 119 1.78 10.22 -0.12
C MET A 119 0.30 9.86 -0.07
N LYS A 120 -0.57 10.87 -0.18
CA LYS A 120 -2.02 10.65 -0.25
C LYS A 120 -2.38 10.18 -1.67
N LEU A 121 -2.99 9.01 -1.75
CA LEU A 121 -3.47 8.38 -2.97
C LEU A 121 -5.00 8.53 -3.06
N PRO A 122 -5.61 8.19 -4.22
CA PRO A 122 -7.06 8.10 -4.33
C PRO A 122 -7.65 7.07 -3.36
N ASP A 123 -8.97 7.06 -3.22
CA ASP A 123 -9.71 6.07 -2.41
C ASP A 123 -9.30 6.03 -0.92
N ARG A 124 -8.90 7.20 -0.39
CA ARG A 124 -8.48 7.36 1.02
C ARG A 124 -7.32 6.44 1.41
N CYS A 125 -6.48 6.10 0.44
CA CYS A 125 -5.26 5.35 0.65
C CYS A 125 -4.07 6.30 0.90
N SER A 126 -3.19 5.95 1.83
CA SER A 126 -1.95 6.67 2.11
C SER A 126 -0.78 5.70 1.97
N LEU A 127 0.20 6.03 1.13
CA LEU A 127 1.45 5.29 1.01
C LEU A 127 2.55 5.95 1.84
N PHE A 128 3.24 5.17 2.65
CA PHE A 128 4.40 5.59 3.43
C PHE A 128 5.69 5.17 2.73
N VAL A 129 6.54 6.14 2.45
CA VAL A 129 7.78 6.00 1.67
C VAL A 129 8.96 6.46 2.52
N CYS A 130 10.04 5.67 2.55
CA CYS A 130 11.28 6.03 3.22
C CYS A 130 12.43 5.86 2.23
N GLU A 131 13.26 6.88 2.04
CA GLU A 131 14.40 6.84 1.09
C GLU A 131 13.98 6.31 -0.29
N GLN A 132 12.90 6.88 -0.84
CA GLN A 132 12.32 6.49 -2.13
C GLN A 132 11.84 5.01 -2.21
N LEU A 133 11.81 4.27 -1.10
CA LEU A 133 11.27 2.92 -1.04
C LEU A 133 9.87 2.94 -0.42
N PRO A 134 8.83 2.41 -1.10
CA PRO A 134 7.52 2.25 -0.51
C PRO A 134 7.56 1.13 0.53
N LEU A 135 7.09 1.43 1.74
CA LEU A 135 7.13 0.50 2.85
C LEU A 135 5.75 -0.09 3.15
N PHE A 136 4.78 0.77 3.44
CA PHE A 136 3.44 0.38 3.88
C PHE A 136 2.40 1.31 3.30
N TYR A 137 1.19 0.82 3.12
CA TYR A 137 0.04 1.65 2.82
C TYR A 137 -1.07 1.44 3.85
N GLN A 138 -1.96 2.42 3.93
CA GLN A 138 -3.08 2.43 4.85
C GLN A 138 -4.30 2.98 4.13
N GLN A 139 -5.41 2.24 4.18
CA GLN A 139 -6.70 2.65 3.63
C GLN A 139 -7.67 2.89 4.78
N ASP A 140 -8.42 4.00 4.77
CA ASP A 140 -9.48 4.28 5.74
C ASP A 140 -9.07 4.17 7.23
N ASN A 141 -7.81 4.50 7.55
CA ASN A 141 -7.22 4.34 8.88
C ASN A 141 -7.22 2.89 9.42
N ALA A 142 -7.31 1.89 8.54
CA ALA A 142 -7.15 0.48 8.88
C ALA A 142 -5.73 0.15 9.36
N THR A 143 -5.49 -1.12 9.67
CA THR A 143 -4.15 -1.65 9.97
C THR A 143 -3.18 -1.36 8.82
N LEU A 144 -1.92 -1.07 9.14
CA LEU A 144 -0.88 -0.86 8.13
C LEU A 144 -0.63 -2.14 7.35
N VAL A 145 -0.65 -2.04 6.02
CA VAL A 145 -0.42 -3.18 5.12
C VAL A 145 0.94 -3.02 4.44
N PRO A 146 1.79 -4.05 4.41
CA PRO A 146 3.09 -3.97 3.76
C PRO A 146 2.94 -3.85 2.25
N HIS A 147 3.76 -2.99 1.65
CA HIS A 147 3.89 -2.95 0.20
C HIS A 147 4.62 -4.21 -0.30
N LEU A 148 4.25 -4.75 -1.47
CA LEU A 148 4.88 -5.94 -2.05
C LEU A 148 6.42 -5.86 -2.16
N LYS A 149 7.00 -4.70 -2.50
CA LYS A 149 8.46 -4.49 -2.54
C LYS A 149 9.13 -4.73 -1.18
N LEU A 150 8.47 -4.34 -0.08
CA LEU A 150 8.94 -4.63 1.26
C LEU A 150 8.83 -6.12 1.59
N VAL A 151 7.68 -6.71 1.26
CA VAL A 151 7.44 -8.16 1.44
C VAL A 151 8.48 -8.99 0.71
N HIS A 152 8.84 -8.63 -0.53
CA HIS A 152 9.85 -9.36 -1.30
C HIS A 152 11.25 -9.27 -0.70
N ARG A 153 11.57 -8.21 0.05
CA ARG A 153 12.85 -8.05 0.74
C ARG A 153 12.90 -8.83 2.06
N PHE A 154 11.77 -8.94 2.77
CA PHE A 154 11.66 -9.62 4.06
C PHE A 154 10.45 -10.58 4.11
N PRO A 155 10.41 -11.62 3.25
CA PRO A 155 9.22 -12.48 3.09
C PRO A 155 8.83 -13.24 4.36
N GLN A 156 9.79 -13.54 5.22
CA GLN A 156 9.60 -14.24 6.50
C GLN A 156 8.91 -13.39 7.57
N ALA A 157 8.80 -12.08 7.39
CA ALA A 157 8.32 -11.16 8.42
C ALA A 157 6.79 -11.01 8.46
N PHE A 158 6.06 -11.62 7.51
CA PHE A 158 4.66 -11.36 7.27
C PHE A 158 3.82 -12.64 7.23
N PRO A 159 2.56 -12.61 7.70
CA PRO A 159 1.63 -13.73 7.56
C PRO A 159 1.38 -14.10 6.10
N THR A 160 1.56 -15.37 5.76
CA THR A 160 1.46 -15.85 4.37
C THR A 160 0.41 -16.94 4.17
N ILE A 161 -0.26 -16.91 3.01
CA ILE A 161 -1.07 -18.01 2.47
C ILE A 161 -0.62 -18.32 1.04
N ARG A 162 -0.79 -19.56 0.57
CA ARG A 162 -0.41 -19.95 -0.79
C ARG A 162 -1.64 -20.28 -1.64
N ILE A 163 -1.72 -19.70 -2.82
CA ILE A 163 -2.73 -20.05 -3.83
C ILE A 163 -2.21 -21.10 -4.80
N ASP A 164 -3.12 -21.88 -5.37
CA ASP A 164 -2.82 -22.77 -6.48
C ASP A 164 -2.52 -22.04 -7.79
N ARG A 165 -1.97 -22.79 -8.75
CA ARG A 165 -1.66 -22.28 -10.10
C ARG A 165 -2.85 -21.67 -10.85
N GLY A 166 -4.07 -22.16 -10.62
CA GLY A 166 -5.27 -21.70 -11.31
C GLY A 166 -5.67 -20.29 -10.90
N ALA A 167 -5.49 -19.97 -9.62
CA ALA A 167 -5.84 -18.67 -9.05
C ALA A 167 -4.86 -17.54 -9.41
N ILE A 168 -3.60 -17.86 -9.73
CA ILE A 168 -2.52 -16.85 -9.94
C ILE A 168 -2.93 -15.76 -10.94
N ARG A 169 -3.42 -16.15 -12.11
CA ARG A 169 -3.79 -15.20 -13.17
C ARG A 169 -4.88 -14.24 -12.72
N PHE A 170 -5.85 -14.73 -11.95
CA PHE A 170 -6.99 -13.95 -11.47
C PHE A 170 -6.57 -12.95 -10.39
N VAL A 171 -5.74 -13.40 -9.44
CA VAL A 171 -5.19 -12.52 -8.40
C VAL A 171 -4.34 -11.40 -9.00
N LEU A 172 -3.50 -11.71 -9.99
CA LEU A 172 -2.71 -10.71 -10.74
C LEU A 172 -3.55 -9.82 -11.66
N SER A 173 -4.85 -10.06 -11.76
CA SER A 173 -5.81 -9.21 -12.47
C SER A 173 -6.71 -8.43 -11.50
N GLY A 174 -6.45 -8.51 -10.18
CA GLY A 174 -7.24 -7.84 -9.14
C GLY A 174 -8.58 -8.51 -8.82
N ALA A 175 -8.77 -9.78 -9.20
CA ALA A 175 -9.98 -10.51 -8.85
C ALA A 175 -9.99 -10.95 -7.39
N THR A 176 -11.18 -11.08 -6.82
CA THR A 176 -11.41 -11.65 -5.49
C THR A 176 -10.82 -13.06 -5.38
N LEU A 177 -10.01 -13.28 -4.34
CA LEU A 177 -9.50 -14.60 -4.01
C LEU A 177 -10.58 -15.42 -3.32
N MET A 178 -10.90 -16.57 -3.91
CA MET A 178 -11.92 -17.49 -3.41
C MET A 178 -11.29 -18.68 -2.68
N ALA A 179 -12.00 -19.20 -1.68
CA ALA A 179 -11.54 -20.31 -0.84
C ALA A 179 -11.01 -21.55 -1.60
N PRO A 180 -11.62 -21.98 -2.74
CA PRO A 180 -11.11 -23.14 -3.50
C PRO A 180 -9.66 -22.99 -3.97
N GLY A 181 -9.18 -21.75 -4.20
CA GLY A 181 -7.80 -21.49 -4.59
C GLY A 181 -6.77 -21.75 -3.48
N LEU A 182 -7.23 -21.88 -2.23
CA LEU A 182 -6.42 -22.10 -1.04
C LEU A 182 -6.58 -23.53 -0.47
N THR A 183 -7.74 -24.16 -0.69
CA THR A 183 -8.05 -25.51 -0.20
C THR A 183 -7.78 -26.63 -1.21
N SER A 184 -7.38 -26.28 -2.43
CA SER A 184 -6.94 -27.24 -3.45
C SER A 184 -5.56 -27.84 -3.11
N ALA A 185 -5.14 -28.87 -3.87
CA ALA A 185 -3.85 -29.54 -3.65
C ALA A 185 -2.63 -28.60 -3.78
N GLY A 186 -2.76 -27.51 -4.55
CA GLY A 186 -1.73 -26.49 -4.74
C GLY A 186 -1.79 -25.35 -3.72
N GLY A 187 -2.95 -25.15 -3.08
CA GLY A 187 -3.16 -24.13 -2.05
C GLY A 187 -2.61 -24.54 -0.69
N ARG A 188 -2.23 -23.56 0.13
CA ARG A 188 -1.78 -23.76 1.51
C ARG A 188 -2.39 -22.68 2.40
N LEU A 189 -3.10 -23.13 3.42
CA LEU A 189 -3.53 -22.30 4.54
C LEU A 189 -2.52 -22.42 5.69
N PRO A 190 -2.54 -21.50 6.67
CA PRO A 190 -1.73 -21.61 7.87
C PRO A 190 -1.96 -22.95 8.59
N GLU A 191 -0.94 -23.41 9.29
CA GLU A 191 -1.01 -24.60 10.12
C GLU A 191 -0.54 -24.24 11.53
N PRO A 192 -1.48 -24.14 12.49
CA PRO A 192 -1.18 -23.79 13.86
C PRO A 192 -0.20 -24.76 14.49
N ARG A 193 0.88 -24.24 15.08
CA ARG A 193 1.87 -25.02 15.83
C ARG A 193 2.31 -24.28 17.08
N GLU A 194 2.77 -25.05 18.07
CA GLU A 194 3.38 -24.48 19.27
C GLU A 194 4.78 -23.93 18.94
N GLY A 195 5.10 -22.74 19.44
CA GLY A 195 6.42 -22.12 19.28
C GLY A 195 6.37 -20.67 18.81
N ALA A 196 7.51 -20.21 18.28
CA ALA A 196 7.64 -18.86 17.74
C ALA A 196 6.84 -18.69 16.44
N GLU A 197 6.31 -17.49 16.20
CA GLU A 197 5.66 -17.17 14.94
C GLU A 197 6.62 -17.29 13.76
N GLY A 198 6.14 -17.81 12.63
CA GLY A 198 6.89 -17.84 11.39
C GLY A 198 6.36 -18.84 10.38
N VAL A 199 7.16 -19.02 9.33
CA VAL A 199 6.90 -19.93 8.21
C VAL A 199 7.66 -21.24 8.44
N ASP A 200 7.05 -22.40 8.16
CA ASP A 200 7.79 -23.69 8.16
C ASP A 200 8.53 -23.95 6.84
N GLU A 201 9.20 -25.10 6.78
CA GLU A 201 9.84 -25.64 5.57
C GLU A 201 8.89 -25.77 4.38
N GLU A 202 7.58 -25.90 4.61
CA GLU A 202 6.56 -26.00 3.55
C GLU A 202 5.92 -24.66 3.15
N GLY A 203 6.28 -23.56 3.82
CA GLY A 203 5.71 -22.25 3.53
C GLY A 203 4.43 -21.94 4.31
N ARG A 204 4.04 -22.72 5.32
CA ARG A 204 2.81 -22.48 6.11
C ARG A 204 3.09 -21.58 7.31
N TRP A 205 2.20 -20.62 7.49
CA TRP A 205 2.23 -19.73 8.64
C TRP A 205 1.80 -20.46 9.92
N SER A 206 2.47 -20.17 11.04
CA SER A 206 2.36 -20.92 12.29
C SER A 206 1.12 -20.63 13.14
N ARG A 207 0.26 -19.67 12.76
CA ARG A 207 -1.00 -19.39 13.45
C ARG A 207 -2.17 -19.22 12.50
N GLU A 208 -3.38 -19.49 12.99
CA GLU A 208 -4.59 -19.07 12.29
C GLU A 208 -4.66 -17.54 12.21
N LEU A 209 -5.19 -17.04 11.10
CA LEU A 209 -5.41 -15.63 10.85
C LEU A 209 -6.89 -15.32 10.95
N GLU A 210 -7.22 -14.22 11.63
CA GLU A 210 -8.59 -13.78 11.81
C GLU A 210 -9.08 -12.89 10.66
N LYS A 211 -10.39 -12.71 10.61
CA LYS A 211 -11.02 -11.76 9.69
C LYS A 211 -10.51 -10.34 9.98
N GLY A 212 -10.18 -9.59 8.92
CA GLY A 212 -9.67 -8.22 8.98
C GLY A 212 -8.15 -8.16 9.17
N GLU A 213 -7.47 -9.30 9.27
CA GLU A 213 -6.01 -9.32 9.32
C GLU A 213 -5.39 -9.18 7.92
N PRO A 214 -4.28 -8.45 7.80
CA PRO A 214 -3.52 -8.36 6.57
C PRO A 214 -2.75 -9.66 6.32
N VAL A 215 -2.78 -10.12 5.07
CA VAL A 215 -2.15 -11.38 4.65
C VAL A 215 -1.41 -11.20 3.32
N VAL A 216 -0.25 -11.84 3.22
CA VAL A 216 0.55 -11.95 2.01
C VAL A 216 0.14 -13.21 1.25
N ILE A 217 -0.08 -13.06 -0.05
CA ILE A 217 -0.51 -14.13 -0.95
C ILE A 217 0.70 -14.60 -1.76
N MET A 218 1.13 -15.82 -1.51
CA MET A 218 2.19 -16.55 -2.22
C MET A 218 1.57 -17.40 -3.34
N ALA A 219 2.32 -17.63 -4.41
CA ALA A 219 1.86 -18.43 -5.55
C ALA A 219 2.57 -19.80 -5.62
N GLU A 220 1.82 -20.85 -5.96
CA GLU A 220 2.40 -22.17 -6.19
C GLU A 220 3.52 -22.15 -7.25
N GLY A 221 4.71 -22.62 -6.85
CA GLY A 221 5.88 -22.68 -7.72
C GLY A 221 6.57 -21.34 -7.96
N LYS A 222 6.27 -20.32 -7.14
CA LYS A 222 6.92 -19.01 -7.14
C LYS A 222 7.53 -18.72 -5.78
N THR A 223 8.63 -17.99 -5.78
CA THR A 223 9.35 -17.56 -4.58
C THR A 223 8.82 -16.23 -4.06
N GLU A 224 8.33 -15.37 -4.95
CA GLU A 224 7.84 -14.03 -4.61
C GLU A 224 6.34 -14.03 -4.34
N ALA A 225 5.92 -13.14 -3.43
CA ALA A 225 4.51 -12.86 -3.18
C ALA A 225 3.85 -12.21 -4.41
N CYS A 226 2.63 -12.61 -4.74
CA CYS A 226 1.88 -12.05 -5.86
C CYS A 226 0.94 -10.92 -5.44
N ALA A 227 0.43 -10.94 -4.20
CA ALA A 227 -0.50 -9.94 -3.70
C ALA A 227 -0.45 -9.81 -2.17
N VAL A 228 -1.01 -8.73 -1.64
CA VAL A 228 -1.26 -8.47 -0.21
C VAL A 228 -2.66 -7.89 -0.07
N GLY A 229 -3.43 -8.35 0.91
CA GLY A 229 -4.77 -7.84 1.15
C GLY A 229 -5.28 -8.18 2.55
N PHE A 230 -6.56 -7.88 2.79
CA PHE A 230 -7.21 -8.21 4.05
C PHE A 230 -8.07 -9.46 3.94
N LEU A 231 -8.06 -10.27 5.00
CA LEU A 231 -8.94 -11.42 5.10
C LEU A 231 -10.39 -10.99 5.34
N VAL A 232 -11.31 -11.46 4.50
CA VAL A 232 -12.76 -11.28 4.65
C VAL A 232 -13.37 -12.41 5.50
N ALA A 233 -12.68 -13.54 5.59
CA ALA A 233 -13.00 -14.69 6.43
C ALA A 233 -11.72 -15.24 7.09
N GLY A 234 -11.85 -15.77 8.32
CA GLY A 234 -10.70 -16.33 9.04
C GLY A 234 -10.22 -17.65 8.41
N THR A 235 -8.93 -17.96 8.51
CA THR A 235 -8.33 -19.11 7.81
C THR A 235 -8.91 -20.45 8.24
N LYS A 236 -9.30 -20.57 9.52
CA LYS A 236 -10.02 -21.73 10.04
C LYS A 236 -11.38 -21.92 9.35
N GLU A 237 -12.16 -20.84 9.21
CA GLU A 237 -13.46 -20.87 8.54
C GLU A 237 -13.31 -21.24 7.05
N VAL A 238 -12.28 -20.70 6.39
CA VAL A 238 -11.96 -20.99 4.99
C VAL A 238 -11.62 -22.47 4.80
N LYS A 239 -10.85 -23.04 5.73
CA LYS A 239 -10.49 -24.48 5.73
C LYS A 239 -11.72 -25.36 5.92
N ASP A 240 -12.60 -25.01 6.85
CA ASP A 240 -13.77 -25.81 7.21
C ASP A 240 -14.87 -25.76 6.14
N LYS A 241 -15.16 -24.57 5.59
CA LYS A 241 -16.23 -24.38 4.60
C LYS A 241 -15.78 -24.68 3.18
N GLY A 242 -14.53 -24.35 2.84
CA GLY A 242 -13.96 -24.49 1.49
C GLY A 242 -14.65 -23.65 0.42
N LYS A 243 -15.43 -22.64 0.80
CA LYS A 243 -16.27 -21.82 -0.11
C LYS A 243 -16.30 -20.36 0.37
N GLY A 244 -16.55 -19.45 -0.57
CA GLY A 244 -16.72 -18.02 -0.29
C GLY A 244 -15.47 -17.18 -0.57
N PRO A 245 -15.60 -15.85 -0.47
CA PRO A 245 -14.50 -14.92 -0.66
C PRO A 245 -13.56 -14.95 0.54
N VAL A 246 -12.25 -14.84 0.26
CA VAL A 246 -11.19 -14.82 1.28
C VAL A 246 -10.48 -13.47 1.29
N VAL A 247 -10.19 -12.90 0.11
CA VAL A 247 -9.64 -11.56 -0.04
C VAL A 247 -10.38 -10.87 -1.19
N GLU A 248 -11.02 -9.74 -0.92
CA GLU A 248 -11.80 -8.99 -1.92
C GLU A 248 -10.95 -7.94 -2.63
N GLU A 249 -10.23 -7.13 -1.84
CA GLU A 249 -9.34 -6.08 -2.34
C GLU A 249 -7.90 -6.43 -1.96
N ALA A 250 -7.01 -6.41 -2.96
CA ALA A 250 -5.60 -6.72 -2.77
C ALA A 250 -4.73 -5.80 -3.62
N HIS A 251 -3.59 -5.39 -3.06
CA HIS A 251 -2.47 -4.86 -3.80
C HIS A 251 -1.71 -6.02 -4.45
N PHE A 252 -1.54 -6.03 -5.77
CA PHE A 252 -0.95 -7.15 -6.51
C PHE A 252 0.17 -6.71 -7.46
N LEU A 253 1.00 -7.65 -7.90
CA LEU A 253 2.09 -7.36 -8.83
C LEU A 253 1.56 -6.82 -10.16
N GLY A 254 2.03 -5.63 -10.53
CA GLY A 254 1.64 -4.99 -11.77
C GLY A 254 0.42 -4.08 -11.67
N ASP A 255 -0.18 -3.90 -10.48
CA ASP A 255 -1.22 -2.91 -10.25
C ASP A 255 -0.67 -1.47 -10.23
N GLY A 256 -1.57 -0.49 -10.01
CA GLY A 256 -1.20 0.93 -9.97
C GLY A 256 -0.21 1.26 -8.86
N LEU A 257 -0.37 0.67 -7.67
CA LEU A 257 0.50 0.91 -6.52
C LEU A 257 1.90 0.32 -6.74
N TRP A 258 1.99 -0.84 -7.38
CA TRP A 258 3.26 -1.49 -7.74
C TRP A 258 4.07 -0.66 -8.74
N ARG A 259 3.38 -0.12 -9.75
CA ARG A 259 3.97 0.73 -10.80
C ARG A 259 4.23 2.16 -10.34
N LEU A 260 3.71 2.56 -9.18
CA LEU A 260 3.86 3.91 -8.69
C LEU A 260 5.33 4.21 -8.41
N GLY A 261 5.85 5.22 -9.12
CA GLY A 261 7.19 5.74 -8.88
C GLY A 261 7.23 6.49 -7.55
N THR A 262 8.19 6.12 -6.71
CA THR A 262 8.45 6.73 -5.40
C THR A 262 9.68 7.62 -5.38
N ASP A 263 10.26 7.86 -6.55
CA ASP A 263 11.21 8.90 -6.91
C ASP A 263 10.63 10.31 -6.68
#